data_AF-A0A2V8BV01-F1
#
_entry.id   AF-A0A2V8BV01-F1
#
_cell.length_a   1.000
_cell.length_b   1.000
_cell.length_c   1.000
_cell.angle_alpha   90.00
_cell.angle_beta   90.00
_cell.angle_gamma   90.00
#
_symmetry.space_group_name_H-M   'P 1'
#
loop_
_entity.id
_entity.type
_entity.pdbx_description
1 polymer ?
#
loop_
_entity_poly.entity_id
_entity_poly.type
_entity_poly.pdbx_seq_one_letter_code
_entity_poly.pdbx_strand_id
1 'polypeptide(L)'
;MNKEQLMARRDYFNQVHGVTMRAISAFTDDELGFRPQPGMRTPRELIFHICGQEKLLAEAAQQGRFTFEMAKGSSPEDQSNASALKGLGTVGDALAYAAACHRAAEDIFGSLSEQEIARPIESPFGTHPAWQYFLFAYDEHWHHRGQLYTYLRLLGKEPPMLYDYQAVGV
;
A
#
# COMPACT_ATOMS: atom_id res chain seq x y z
N MET A 1 12.67 6.00 15.79
CA MET A 1 12.27 7.15 14.96
C MET A 1 11.42 8.06 15.81
N ASN A 2 11.63 9.37 15.76
CA ASN A 2 10.77 10.35 16.44
C ASN A 2 9.67 10.88 15.48
N LYS A 3 8.77 11.74 15.96
CA LYS A 3 7.64 12.26 15.16
C LYS A 3 8.11 13.07 13.95
N GLU A 4 9.12 13.91 14.12
CA GLU A 4 9.68 14.69 13.01
C GLU A 4 10.20 13.79 11.88
N GLN A 5 10.98 12.76 12.22
CA GLN A 5 11.50 11.80 11.25
C GLN A 5 10.39 10.98 10.58
N LEU A 6 9.35 10.61 11.33
CA LEU A 6 8.19 9.91 10.77
C LEU A 6 7.46 10.82 9.77
N MET A 7 7.21 12.09 10.11
CA MET A 7 6.56 13.04 9.21
C MET A 7 7.38 13.31 7.94
N ALA A 8 8.70 13.46 8.06
CA ALA A 8 9.56 13.62 6.88
C ALA A 8 9.50 12.40 5.94
N ARG A 9 9.47 11.18 6.51
CA ARG A 9 9.30 9.95 5.71
C ARG A 9 7.91 9.81 5.12
N ARG A 10 6.88 10.25 5.84
CA ARG A 10 5.50 10.33 5.39
C ARG A 10 5.38 11.22 4.16
N ASP A 11 5.96 12.41 4.20
CA ASP A 11 5.96 13.34 3.07
C ASP A 11 6.68 12.76 1.84
N TYR A 12 7.77 12.02 2.04
CA TYR A 12 8.41 11.28 0.95
C TYR A 12 7.53 10.13 0.43
N PHE A 13 6.84 9.41 1.32
CA PHE A 13 5.94 8.34 0.91
C PHE A 13 4.76 8.86 0.08
N ASN A 14 4.29 10.10 0.32
CA ASN A 14 3.29 10.75 -0.54
C ASN A 14 3.76 10.92 -1.99
N GLN A 15 5.03 11.27 -2.19
CA GLN A 15 5.62 11.36 -3.54
C GLN A 15 5.67 9.98 -4.21
N VAL A 16 6.05 8.95 -3.45
CA VAL A 16 6.08 7.56 -3.90
C VAL A 16 4.67 7.08 -4.25
N HIS A 17 3.67 7.35 -3.41
CA HIS A 17 2.27 7.01 -3.66
C HIS A 17 1.77 7.65 -4.95
N GLY A 18 2.10 8.92 -5.21
CA GLY A 18 1.75 9.60 -6.46
C GLY A 18 2.26 8.88 -7.72
N VAL A 19 3.49 8.35 -7.68
CA VAL A 19 4.03 7.52 -8.77
C VAL A 19 3.26 6.21 -8.91
N THR A 20 2.88 5.57 -7.80
CA THR A 20 2.07 4.34 -7.81
C THR A 20 0.69 4.58 -8.43
N MET A 21 0.04 5.70 -8.10
CA MET A 21 -1.25 6.06 -8.69
C MET A 21 -1.17 6.20 -10.21
N ARG A 22 -0.07 6.75 -10.74
CA ARG A 22 0.15 6.80 -12.20
C ARG A 22 0.44 5.44 -12.80
N ALA A 23 1.14 4.55 -12.08
CA ALA A 23 1.34 3.18 -12.52
C ALA A 23 0.01 2.41 -12.60
N ILE A 24 -0.89 2.60 -11.63
CA ILE A 24 -2.25 2.05 -11.65
C ILE A 24 -3.03 2.61 -12.85
N SER A 25 -2.93 3.92 -13.09
CA SER A 25 -3.63 4.59 -14.20
C SER A 25 -3.17 4.15 -15.60
N ALA A 26 -2.02 3.48 -15.71
CA ALA A 26 -1.50 3.00 -16.98
C ALA A 26 -2.14 1.68 -17.46
N PHE A 27 -2.83 0.96 -16.58
CA PHE A 27 -3.62 -0.21 -16.95
C PHE A 27 -4.92 0.19 -17.63
N THR A 28 -5.50 -0.70 -18.43
CA THR A 28 -6.92 -0.68 -18.81
C THR A 28 -7.74 -1.55 -17.87
N ASP A 29 -9.07 -1.41 -17.90
CA ASP A 29 -9.97 -2.25 -17.09
C ASP A 29 -9.78 -3.74 -17.35
N ASP A 30 -9.60 -4.14 -18.61
CA ASP A 30 -9.36 -5.54 -19.01
C ASP A 30 -8.03 -6.07 -18.47
N GLU A 31 -7.00 -5.22 -18.43
CA GLU A 31 -5.66 -5.60 -17.97
C GLU A 31 -5.60 -5.84 -16.46
N LEU A 32 -6.58 -5.37 -15.68
CA LEU A 32 -6.66 -5.67 -14.24
C LEU A 32 -6.77 -7.18 -13.93
N GLY A 33 -7.21 -7.97 -14.92
CA GLY A 33 -7.26 -9.43 -14.88
C GLY A 33 -6.00 -10.14 -15.37
N PHE A 34 -4.99 -9.42 -15.87
CA PHE A 34 -3.76 -10.02 -16.40
C PHE A 34 -3.05 -10.87 -15.34
N ARG A 35 -2.62 -12.07 -15.74
CA ARG A 35 -1.89 -12.99 -14.86
C ARG A 35 -0.66 -13.52 -15.60
N PRO A 36 0.57 -13.07 -15.23
CA PRO A 36 1.78 -13.45 -15.96
C PRO A 36 2.08 -14.94 -15.94
N GLN A 37 1.84 -15.58 -14.79
CA GLN A 37 2.03 -17.02 -14.57
C GLN A 37 0.98 -17.55 -13.58
N PRO A 38 0.65 -18.85 -13.65
CA PRO A 38 -0.16 -19.50 -12.63
C PRO A 38 0.40 -19.24 -11.22
N GLY A 39 -0.47 -18.87 -10.28
CA GLY A 39 -0.08 -18.58 -8.89
C GLY A 39 0.43 -17.16 -8.62
N MET A 40 0.69 -16.33 -9.64
CA MET A 40 1.01 -14.91 -9.43
C MET A 40 -0.26 -14.07 -9.33
N ARG A 41 -0.32 -13.11 -8.41
CA ARG A 41 -1.44 -12.15 -8.28
C ARG A 41 -1.68 -11.36 -9.57
N THR A 42 -2.91 -10.95 -9.87
CA THR A 42 -3.21 -9.99 -10.96
C THR A 42 -2.91 -8.54 -10.55
N PRO A 43 -2.91 -7.54 -11.48
CA PRO A 43 -2.85 -6.14 -11.07
C PRO A 43 -3.91 -5.76 -10.04
N ARG A 44 -5.17 -6.20 -10.23
CA ARG A 44 -6.25 -5.96 -9.25
C ARG A 44 -5.90 -6.49 -7.86
N GLU A 45 -5.44 -7.73 -7.79
CA GLU A 45 -5.08 -8.40 -6.53
C GLU A 45 -3.87 -7.71 -5.88
N LEU A 46 -2.89 -7.27 -6.68
CA LEU A 46 -1.73 -6.50 -6.18
C LEU A 46 -2.13 -5.13 -5.67
N ILE A 47 -2.99 -4.39 -6.37
CA ILE A 47 -3.45 -3.06 -5.94
C ILE A 47 -4.26 -3.18 -4.63
N PHE A 48 -5.13 -4.18 -4.55
CA PHE A 48 -5.85 -4.51 -3.31
C PHE A 48 -4.88 -4.73 -2.15
N HIS A 49 -3.85 -5.55 -2.38
CA HIS A 49 -2.86 -5.90 -1.38
C HIS A 49 -2.01 -4.70 -0.96
N ILE A 50 -1.37 -4.00 -1.90
CA ILE A 50 -0.50 -2.85 -1.65
C ILE A 50 -1.20 -1.82 -0.76
N CYS A 51 -2.35 -1.34 -1.22
CA CYS A 51 -3.04 -0.24 -0.55
C CYS A 51 -3.78 -0.73 0.70
N GLY A 52 -4.32 -1.95 0.68
CA GLY A 52 -4.93 -2.57 1.86
C GLY A 52 -3.91 -2.75 2.99
N GLN A 53 -2.71 -3.22 2.66
CA GLN A 53 -1.62 -3.46 3.61
C GLN A 53 -1.11 -2.16 4.22
N GLU A 54 -1.00 -1.09 3.42
CA GLU A 54 -0.64 0.23 3.91
C GLU A 54 -1.58 0.72 5.02
N LYS A 55 -2.89 0.72 4.74
CA LYS A 55 -3.93 1.10 5.71
C LYS A 55 -3.90 0.20 6.94
N LEU A 56 -3.81 -1.11 6.74
CA LEU A 56 -3.87 -2.12 7.79
C LEU A 56 -2.70 -1.99 8.78
N LEU A 57 -1.49 -1.72 8.28
CA LEU A 57 -0.32 -1.50 9.12
C LEU A 57 -0.41 -0.18 9.89
N ALA A 58 -1.01 0.86 9.32
CA ALA A 58 -1.32 2.09 10.05
C ALA A 58 -2.31 1.82 11.19
N GLU A 59 -3.40 1.10 10.93
CA GLU A 59 -4.38 0.71 11.94
C GLU A 59 -3.74 -0.14 13.05
N ALA A 60 -2.83 -1.05 12.70
CA ALA A 60 -2.07 -1.83 13.68
C ALA A 60 -1.17 -0.95 14.56
N ALA A 61 -0.50 0.05 13.96
CA ALA A 61 0.30 1.03 14.69
C ALA A 61 -0.53 1.82 15.70
N GLN A 62 -1.72 2.26 15.29
CA GLN A 62 -2.67 2.99 16.14
C GLN A 62 -3.23 2.11 17.27
N GLN A 63 -3.68 0.90 16.95
CA GLN A 63 -4.25 -0.03 17.92
C GLN A 63 -3.20 -0.60 18.89
N GLY A 64 -1.93 -0.60 18.50
CA GLY A 64 -0.85 -1.16 19.31
C GLY A 64 -0.82 -2.68 19.31
N ARG A 65 -1.35 -3.31 18.26
CA ARG A 65 -1.45 -4.77 18.13
C ARG A 65 -1.44 -5.18 16.67
N PHE A 66 -0.80 -6.30 16.36
CA PHE A 66 -0.88 -6.96 15.05
C PHE A 66 -1.00 -8.48 15.22
N THR A 67 -1.86 -9.12 14.44
CA THR A 67 -2.06 -10.58 14.47
C THR A 67 -2.12 -11.16 13.06
N PHE A 68 -1.97 -12.49 12.95
CA PHE A 68 -2.17 -13.18 11.67
C PHE A 68 -3.56 -12.97 11.09
N GLU A 69 -4.60 -12.93 11.93
CA GLU A 69 -5.96 -12.65 11.47
C GLU A 69 -6.08 -11.23 10.90
N MET A 70 -5.39 -10.24 11.49
CA MET A 70 -5.32 -8.90 10.91
C MET A 70 -4.60 -8.95 9.56
N ALA A 71 -3.46 -9.64 9.46
CA ALA A 71 -2.69 -9.74 8.21
C ALA A 71 -3.50 -10.28 7.02
N LYS A 72 -4.53 -11.12 7.26
CA LYS A 72 -5.42 -11.62 6.20
C LYS A 72 -6.29 -10.52 5.56
N GLY A 73 -6.52 -9.39 6.24
CA GLY A 73 -7.39 -8.31 5.75
C GLY A 73 -6.92 -7.63 4.47
N SER A 74 -5.65 -7.80 4.09
CA SER A 74 -5.07 -7.31 2.84
C SER A 74 -4.69 -8.45 1.88
N SER A 75 -5.05 -9.70 2.20
CA SER A 75 -4.67 -10.89 1.42
C SER A 75 -5.74 -11.18 0.36
N PRO A 76 -5.45 -11.02 -0.95
CA PRO A 76 -6.44 -11.30 -1.98
C PRO A 76 -6.82 -12.78 -2.07
N GLU A 77 -5.99 -13.69 -1.54
CA GLU A 77 -6.29 -15.12 -1.47
C GLU A 77 -7.29 -15.48 -0.36
N ASP A 78 -7.52 -14.58 0.60
CA ASP A 78 -8.50 -14.83 1.66
C ASP A 78 -9.93 -14.61 1.14
N GLN A 79 -10.77 -15.62 1.29
CA GLN A 79 -12.14 -15.63 0.78
C GLN A 79 -13.01 -14.49 1.34
N SER A 80 -12.69 -13.99 2.55
CA SER A 80 -13.39 -12.84 3.14
C SER A 80 -13.22 -11.56 2.34
N ASN A 81 -12.15 -11.44 1.54
CA ASN A 81 -11.84 -10.27 0.72
C ASN A 81 -12.44 -10.34 -0.69
N ALA A 82 -13.11 -11.44 -1.07
CA ALA A 82 -13.62 -11.62 -2.44
C ALA A 82 -14.62 -10.54 -2.87
N SER A 83 -15.45 -10.04 -1.96
CA SER A 83 -16.39 -8.94 -2.25
C SER A 83 -15.65 -7.62 -2.49
N ALA A 84 -14.65 -7.31 -1.66
CA ALA A 84 -13.82 -6.13 -1.80
C ALA A 84 -13.07 -6.17 -3.15
N LEU A 85 -12.44 -7.29 -3.47
CA LEU A 85 -11.78 -7.50 -4.76
C LEU A 85 -12.72 -7.32 -5.95
N LYS A 86 -13.93 -7.88 -5.88
CA LYS A 86 -14.94 -7.69 -6.94
C LYS A 86 -15.32 -6.22 -7.14
N GLY A 87 -15.26 -5.42 -6.06
CA GLY A 87 -15.47 -3.98 -6.09
C GLY A 87 -14.39 -3.19 -6.85
N LEU A 88 -13.19 -3.75 -7.08
CA LEU A 88 -12.13 -3.14 -7.87
C LEU A 88 -12.27 -3.51 -9.35
N GLY A 89 -13.48 -3.30 -9.91
CA GLY A 89 -13.84 -3.74 -11.25
C GLY A 89 -13.12 -2.96 -12.35
N THR A 90 -12.96 -1.66 -12.15
CA THR A 90 -12.33 -0.71 -13.08
C THR A 90 -11.05 -0.12 -12.51
N VAL A 91 -10.24 0.49 -13.37
CA VAL A 91 -9.07 1.28 -12.97
C VAL A 91 -9.50 2.46 -12.08
N GLY A 92 -10.67 3.04 -12.35
CA GLY A 92 -11.26 4.09 -11.50
C GLY A 92 -11.54 3.60 -10.07
N ASP A 93 -12.12 2.41 -9.91
CA ASP A 93 -12.36 1.80 -8.59
C ASP A 93 -11.05 1.51 -7.86
N ALA A 94 -10.06 0.99 -8.58
CA ALA A 94 -8.73 0.69 -8.05
C ALA A 94 -8.01 1.96 -7.55
N LEU A 95 -8.08 3.06 -8.31
CA LEU A 95 -7.54 4.36 -7.91
C LEU A 95 -8.29 4.94 -6.71
N ALA A 96 -9.62 4.85 -6.69
CA ALA A 96 -10.42 5.33 -5.56
C ALA A 96 -10.10 4.56 -4.27
N TYR A 97 -9.95 3.23 -4.36
CA TYR A 97 -9.52 2.38 -3.27
C TYR A 97 -8.11 2.74 -2.79
N ALA A 98 -7.15 2.85 -3.71
CA ALA A 98 -5.77 3.20 -3.40
C ALA A 98 -5.68 4.54 -2.66
N ALA A 99 -6.38 5.56 -3.15
CA ALA A 99 -6.40 6.89 -2.55
C ALA A 99 -7.08 6.89 -1.18
N ALA A 100 -8.14 6.08 -0.98
CA ALA A 100 -8.83 5.98 0.30
C ALA A 100 -7.96 5.31 1.37
N CYS A 101 -7.28 4.22 1.01
CA CYS A 101 -6.34 3.54 1.90
C CYS A 101 -5.17 4.45 2.30
N HIS A 102 -4.56 5.13 1.34
CA HIS A 102 -3.44 6.02 1.60
C HIS A 102 -3.83 7.20 2.49
N ARG A 103 -4.99 7.84 2.23
CA ARG A 103 -5.51 8.89 3.13
C ARG A 103 -5.71 8.39 4.56
N ALA A 104 -6.29 7.20 4.73
CA ALA A 104 -6.47 6.62 6.06
C ALA A 104 -5.13 6.38 6.77
N ALA A 105 -4.13 5.87 6.05
CA ALA A 105 -2.79 5.66 6.60
C ALA A 105 -2.11 6.98 6.98
N GLU A 106 -2.19 8.00 6.11
CA GLU A 106 -1.67 9.35 6.34
C GLU A 106 -2.27 9.98 7.61
N ASP A 107 -3.60 9.96 7.73
CA ASP A 107 -4.32 10.51 8.87
C ASP A 107 -3.89 9.81 10.17
N ILE A 108 -3.82 8.47 10.14
CA ILE A 108 -3.42 7.68 11.30
C ILE A 108 -1.98 8.01 11.70
N PHE A 109 -1.00 7.90 10.80
CA PHE A 109 0.39 8.15 11.13
C PHE A 109 0.66 9.61 11.52
N GLY A 110 -0.04 10.57 10.93
CA GLY A 110 0.02 11.98 11.32
C GLY A 110 -0.50 12.26 12.73
N SER A 111 -1.51 11.51 13.16
CA SER A 111 -2.14 11.66 14.48
C SER A 111 -1.32 11.12 15.64
N LEU A 112 -0.44 10.13 15.41
CA LEU A 112 0.32 9.49 16.49
C LEU A 112 1.19 10.49 17.26
N SER A 113 1.17 10.41 18.58
CA SER A 113 2.07 11.13 19.48
C SER A 113 3.48 10.52 19.49
N GLU A 114 4.48 11.25 20.00
CA GLU A 114 5.84 10.72 20.20
C GLU A 114 5.86 9.40 20.99
N GLN A 115 5.03 9.32 22.03
CA GLN A 115 4.93 8.11 22.86
C GLN A 115 4.32 6.93 22.09
N GLU A 116 3.27 7.18 21.30
CA GLU A 116 2.64 6.13 20.48
C GLU A 116 3.57 5.66 19.37
N ILE A 117 4.30 6.56 18.72
CA ILE A 117 5.30 6.25 17.69
C ILE A 117 6.37 5.30 18.24
N ALA A 118 6.84 5.53 19.47
CA ALA A 118 7.85 4.70 20.12
C ALA A 118 7.30 3.43 20.81
N ARG A 119 5.98 3.31 20.95
CA ARG A 119 5.33 2.21 21.69
C ARG A 119 5.68 0.83 21.08
N PRO A 120 6.06 -0.17 21.88
CA PRO A 120 6.24 -1.54 21.39
C PRO A 120 4.89 -2.17 21.02
N ILE A 121 4.88 -2.89 19.90
CA ILE A 121 3.74 -3.64 19.39
C ILE A 121 4.16 -5.09 19.25
N GLU A 122 3.49 -5.97 19.99
CA GLU A 122 3.66 -7.41 19.83
C GLU A 122 3.02 -7.88 18.54
N SER A 123 3.74 -8.74 17.82
CA SER A 123 3.28 -9.34 16.58
C SER A 123 3.77 -10.78 16.48
N PRO A 124 3.20 -11.60 15.58
CA PRO A 124 3.69 -12.96 15.34
C PRO A 124 5.12 -13.05 14.82
N PHE A 125 5.70 -11.93 14.36
CA PHE A 125 7.06 -11.86 13.81
C PHE A 125 8.07 -11.25 14.79
N GLY A 126 7.63 -10.96 16.02
CA GLY A 126 8.41 -10.28 17.05
C GLY A 126 7.81 -8.94 17.46
N THR A 127 8.44 -8.33 18.47
CA THR A 127 8.01 -7.03 19.00
C THR A 127 8.74 -5.90 18.29
N HIS A 128 7.97 -4.97 17.72
CA HIS A 128 8.50 -3.83 16.99
C HIS A 128 7.86 -2.52 17.47
N PRO A 129 8.57 -1.38 17.46
CA PRO A 129 7.95 -0.10 17.76
C PRO A 129 6.94 0.30 16.67
N ALA A 130 5.93 1.11 17.01
CA ALA A 130 4.88 1.49 16.08
C ALA A 130 5.41 2.17 14.79
N TRP A 131 6.47 2.98 14.88
CA TRP A 131 7.10 3.57 13.68
C TRP A 131 7.64 2.52 12.69
N GLN A 132 7.95 1.30 13.13
CA GLN A 132 8.42 0.24 12.25
C GLN A 132 7.29 -0.24 11.31
N TYR A 133 6.03 -0.13 11.73
CA TYR A 133 4.88 -0.49 10.89
C TYR A 133 4.70 0.47 9.71
N PHE A 134 5.08 1.73 9.88
CA PHE A 134 5.20 2.66 8.75
C PHE A 134 6.25 2.16 7.75
N LEU A 135 7.42 1.72 8.23
CA LEU A 135 8.47 1.20 7.34
C LEU A 135 8.04 -0.10 6.65
N PHE A 136 7.33 -1.00 7.33
CA PHE A 136 6.76 -2.18 6.71
C PHE A 136 5.78 -1.81 5.59
N ALA A 137 4.89 -0.83 5.81
CA ALA A 137 3.98 -0.35 4.79
C ALA A 137 4.72 0.24 3.59
N TYR A 138 5.74 1.05 3.86
CA TYR A 138 6.61 1.65 2.84
C TYR A 138 7.33 0.57 2.01
N ASP A 139 7.96 -0.42 2.66
CA ASP A 139 8.72 -1.47 1.98
C ASP A 139 7.81 -2.38 1.12
N GLU A 140 6.65 -2.79 1.64
CA GLU A 140 5.64 -3.57 0.91
C GLU A 140 5.16 -2.84 -0.35
N HIS A 141 4.90 -1.54 -0.21
CA HIS A 141 4.44 -0.70 -1.32
C HIS A 141 5.47 -0.62 -2.45
N TRP A 142 6.75 -0.43 -2.11
CA TRP A 142 7.83 -0.42 -3.09
C TRP A 142 8.03 -1.78 -3.76
N HIS A 143 8.04 -2.84 -2.95
CA HIS A 143 8.22 -4.20 -3.44
C HIS A 143 7.18 -4.55 -4.51
N HIS A 144 5.90 -4.36 -4.18
CA HIS A 144 4.80 -4.75 -5.07
C HIS A 144 4.56 -3.72 -6.19
N ARG A 145 4.95 -2.46 -6.04
CA ARG A 145 5.02 -1.55 -7.20
C ARG A 145 6.02 -2.05 -8.24
N GLY A 146 7.16 -2.59 -7.82
CA GLY A 146 8.12 -3.22 -8.73
C GLY A 146 7.48 -4.38 -9.51
N GLN A 147 6.58 -5.14 -8.88
CA GLN A 147 5.80 -6.18 -9.56
C GLN A 147 4.82 -5.58 -10.57
N LEU A 148 4.08 -4.52 -10.23
CA LEU A 148 3.20 -3.82 -11.18
C LEU A 148 3.97 -3.28 -12.40
N TYR A 149 5.18 -2.74 -12.19
CA TYR A 149 6.05 -2.26 -13.26
C TYR A 149 6.42 -3.38 -14.22
N THR A 150 6.74 -4.56 -13.67
CA THR A 150 6.99 -5.75 -14.48
C THR A 150 5.76 -6.11 -15.31
N TYR A 151 4.56 -5.98 -14.76
CA TYR A 151 3.32 -6.33 -15.48
C TYR A 151 3.02 -5.34 -16.60
N LEU A 152 3.21 -4.04 -16.35
CA LEU A 152 3.10 -3.01 -17.39
C LEU A 152 4.03 -3.32 -18.57
N ARG A 153 5.28 -3.71 -18.30
CA ARG A 153 6.24 -4.12 -19.35
C ARG A 153 5.78 -5.33 -20.14
N LEU A 154 5.27 -6.36 -19.46
CA LEU A 154 4.76 -7.57 -20.11
C LEU A 154 3.52 -7.28 -20.99
N LEU A 155 2.76 -6.25 -20.64
CA LEU A 155 1.63 -5.73 -21.42
C LEU A 155 2.06 -4.74 -22.52
N GLY A 156 3.36 -4.56 -22.75
CA GLY A 156 3.89 -3.65 -23.77
C GLY A 156 3.82 -2.16 -23.41
N LYS A 157 3.68 -1.83 -22.13
CA LYS A 157 3.57 -0.45 -21.63
C LYS A 157 4.84 0.02 -20.94
N GLU A 158 5.07 1.32 -21.04
CA GLU A 158 6.11 2.02 -20.29
C GLU A 158 5.56 2.37 -18.90
N PRO A 159 6.14 1.86 -17.79
CA PRO A 159 5.78 2.31 -16.46
C PRO A 159 6.27 3.76 -16.22
N PRO A 160 5.63 4.52 -15.32
CA PRO A 160 6.12 5.86 -15.00
C PRO A 160 7.54 5.81 -14.41
N MET A 161 8.34 6.84 -14.67
CA MET A 161 9.69 6.93 -14.13
C MET A 161 9.64 6.92 -12.59
N LEU A 162 10.51 6.11 -11.98
CA LEU A 162 10.48 5.79 -10.55
C LEU A 162 10.52 7.00 -9.62
N TYR A 163 11.26 8.02 -10.02
CA TYR A 163 11.53 9.27 -9.29
C TYR A 163 10.86 10.47 -9.94
N ASP A 164 9.84 10.26 -10.78
CA ASP A 164 9.00 11.35 -11.29
C ASP A 164 8.08 11.86 -10.17
N TYR A 165 8.68 12.41 -9.12
CA TYR A 165 7.94 13.04 -8.05
C TYR A 165 7.45 14.37 -8.59
N GLN A 166 6.21 14.41 -9.08
CA GLN A 166 5.58 15.66 -9.46
C GLN A 166 5.64 16.60 -8.25
N ALA A 167 6.05 17.85 -8.49
CA ALA A 167 6.08 18.85 -7.44
C ALA A 167 4.67 18.97 -6.85
N VAL A 168 4.54 18.78 -5.53
CA VAL A 168 3.35 19.22 -4.81
C VAL A 168 3.26 20.72 -5.06
N GLY A 169 2.14 21.17 -5.62
CA GLY A 169 2.00 22.47 -6.30
C GLY A 169 2.71 23.66 -5.64
N VAL A 170 3.34 24.47 -6.49
CA VAL A 170 3.60 25.89 -6.25
C VAL A 170 2.27 26.64 -6.31
#